data_AF-A0A7T8QVP2-F1
#
_entry.id   AF-A0A7T8QVP2-F1
#
_cell.length_a   1.000
_cell.length_b   1.000
_cell.length_c   1.000
_cell.angle_alpha   90.00
_cell.angle_beta   90.00
_cell.angle_gamma   90.00
#
_symmetry.space_group_name_H-M   'P 1'
#
loop_
_entity.id
_entity.type
_entity.pdbx_description
1 polymer ?
#
loop_
_entity_poly.entity_id
_entity_poly.type
_entity_poly.pdbx_seq_one_letter_code
_entity_poly.pdbx_strand_id
1 'polypeptide(L)'
;MSILKESARPDYWTPDEECINCSNCDKPFDTESSRTSSEPTSGFKVGSVHHCRSCGGGVCDNCSQGRQRVPHKGWDHPVRICDKCST
;
A
#
# COMPACT_ATOMS: atom_id res chain seq x y z
N MET A 1 -29.08 -0.08 -11.34
CA MET A 1 -27.90 -0.96 -11.40
C MET A 1 -26.67 -0.07 -11.24
N SER A 2 -26.18 0.06 -10.01
CA SER A 2 -25.07 0.94 -9.67
C SER A 2 -23.77 0.31 -10.18
N ILE A 3 -23.32 0.69 -11.38
CA ILE A 3 -22.06 0.18 -11.92
C ILE A 3 -20.92 0.78 -11.09
N LEU A 4 -20.18 -0.11 -10.44
CA LEU A 4 -19.18 0.16 -9.43
C LEU A 4 -18.07 1.08 -9.98
N LYS A 5 -17.69 2.09 -9.20
CA LYS A 5 -16.41 2.80 -9.32
C LYS A 5 -15.26 1.91 -8.79
N GLU A 6 -15.13 0.69 -9.33
CA GLU A 6 -13.97 -0.19 -9.06
C GLU A 6 -12.79 0.14 -10.01
N SER A 7 -12.98 1.08 -10.95
CA SER A 7 -12.07 1.28 -12.10
C SER A 7 -10.85 2.18 -11.87
N ALA A 8 -10.25 2.21 -10.68
CA ALA A 8 -9.01 2.97 -10.45
C ALA A 8 -7.83 2.16 -9.91
N ARG A 9 -8.06 0.92 -9.47
CA ARG A 9 -7.03 0.08 -8.84
C ARG A 9 -6.69 -1.10 -9.76
N PRO A 10 -5.40 -1.36 -10.05
CA PRO A 10 -5.01 -2.56 -10.78
C PRO A 10 -5.41 -3.84 -10.05
N ASP A 11 -5.87 -4.86 -10.76
CA ASP A 11 -6.34 -6.14 -10.19
C ASP A 11 -5.30 -6.89 -9.33
N TYR A 12 -4.01 -6.61 -9.50
CA TYR A 12 -2.95 -7.27 -8.74
C TYR A 12 -2.65 -6.60 -7.40
N TRP A 13 -3.30 -5.47 -7.08
CA TRP A 13 -3.13 -4.82 -5.78
C TRP A 13 -3.90 -5.58 -4.71
N THR A 14 -3.28 -5.77 -3.55
CA THR A 14 -3.97 -6.22 -2.36
C THR A 14 -4.99 -5.14 -1.94
N PRO A 15 -6.28 -5.48 -1.75
CA PRO A 15 -7.27 -4.53 -1.26
C PRO A 15 -6.84 -3.88 0.06
N ASP A 16 -7.15 -2.59 0.24
CA ASP A 16 -6.77 -1.84 1.45
C ASP A 16 -7.25 -2.53 2.73
N GLU A 17 -8.43 -3.13 2.71
CA GLU A 17 -9.03 -3.86 3.85
C GLU A 17 -8.26 -5.13 4.23
N GLU A 18 -7.55 -5.72 3.27
CA GLU A 18 -6.69 -6.90 3.48
C GLU A 18 -5.25 -6.50 3.85
N CYS A 19 -4.89 -5.21 3.69
CA CYS A 19 -3.60 -4.68 4.10
C CYS A 19 -3.59 -4.43 5.61
N ILE A 20 -3.38 -5.48 6.41
CA ILE A 20 -3.30 -5.38 7.88
C ILE A 20 -1.89 -5.00 8.35
N ASN A 21 -0.86 -5.46 7.65
CA ASN A 21 0.54 -5.21 7.97
C ASN A 21 1.31 -4.76 6.72
N CYS A 22 2.34 -3.94 6.91
CA CYS A 22 3.25 -3.56 5.83
C CYS A 22 3.93 -4.80 5.25
N SER A 23 3.76 -5.07 3.95
CA SER A 23 4.36 -6.24 3.29
C SER A 23 5.91 -6.21 3.26
N ASN A 24 6.54 -5.12 3.67
CA ASN A 24 8.00 -5.04 3.80
C ASN A 24 8.50 -5.33 5.22
N CYS A 25 7.96 -4.62 6.23
CA CYS A 25 8.47 -4.62 7.61
C CYS A 25 7.51 -5.20 8.64
N ASP A 26 6.36 -5.72 8.20
CA ASP A 26 5.34 -6.43 8.99
C ASP A 26 4.70 -5.61 10.13
N LYS A 27 5.00 -4.31 10.22
CA LYS A 27 4.34 -3.41 11.17
C LYS A 27 2.85 -3.27 10.82
N PRO A 28 1.95 -3.32 11.80
CA PRO A 28 0.52 -3.22 11.54
C PRO A 28 0.14 -1.82 11.03
N PHE A 29 -0.91 -1.71 10.24
CA PHE A 29 -1.53 -0.43 9.92
C PHE A 29 -2.59 -0.11 11.00
N ASP A 30 -2.62 1.10 11.55
CA ASP A 30 -3.56 1.48 12.62
C ASP A 30 -4.97 1.62 12.06
N THR A 31 -5.85 0.65 12.35
CA THR A 31 -7.25 0.63 11.89
C THR A 31 -8.11 1.66 12.61
N GLU A 32 -9.27 1.99 12.04
CA GLU A 32 -10.21 2.90 12.72
C GLU A 32 -10.65 2.36 14.09
N SER A 33 -10.69 1.04 14.24
CA SER A 33 -10.98 0.34 15.50
C SER A 33 -9.85 0.38 16.53
N SER A 34 -8.61 0.71 16.14
CA SER A 34 -7.47 0.84 17.07
C SER A 34 -7.28 2.26 17.62
N ARG A 35 -8.14 3.22 17.23
CA ARG A 35 -8.12 4.62 17.70
C ARG A 35 -8.76 4.85 19.08
N THR A 36 -8.95 3.80 19.88
CA THR A 36 -9.39 3.93 21.27
C THR A 36 -8.35 4.61 22.16
N SER A 37 -7.12 4.75 21.65
CA SER A 37 -6.00 5.46 22.28
C SER A 37 -5.69 6.75 21.52
N SER A 38 -5.39 7.84 22.24
CA SER A 38 -4.90 9.10 21.64
C SER A 38 -3.55 8.98 20.94
N GLU A 39 -2.84 7.87 21.16
CA GLU A 39 -1.54 7.56 20.59
C GLU A 39 -1.66 6.41 19.57
N PRO A 40 -1.13 6.55 18.34
CA PRO A 40 -1.12 5.48 17.36
C PRO A 40 -0.18 4.35 17.82
N THR A 41 -0.71 3.13 17.96
CA THR A 41 0.04 1.94 18.38
C THR A 41 1.20 1.61 17.43
N SER A 42 1.05 1.92 16.14
CA SER A 42 2.05 1.67 15.09
C SER A 42 2.70 2.94 14.52
N GLY A 43 2.19 4.12 14.88
CA GLY A 43 2.56 5.38 14.26
C GLY A 43 2.08 5.52 12.80
N PHE A 44 1.15 4.68 12.33
CA PHE A 44 0.80 4.58 10.92
C PHE A 44 -0.71 4.52 10.66
N LYS A 45 -1.31 5.68 10.34
CA LYS A 45 -2.75 5.85 10.10
C LYS A 45 -3.25 5.01 8.91
N VAL A 46 -4.33 4.22 9.07
CA VAL A 46 -4.93 3.36 8.01
C VAL A 46 -5.26 4.04 6.67
N GLY A 47 -5.41 5.36 6.64
CA GLY A 47 -5.54 6.11 5.37
C GLY A 47 -4.23 6.31 4.59
N SER A 48 -3.12 5.74 5.07
CA SER A 48 -1.77 5.97 4.54
C SER A 48 -1.17 4.71 3.92
N VAL A 49 -1.94 3.64 3.73
CA VAL A 49 -1.48 2.46 2.98
C VAL A 49 -1.07 2.90 1.58
N HIS A 50 0.12 2.52 1.17
CA HIS A 50 0.61 2.72 -0.19
C HIS A 50 0.76 1.37 -0.86
N HIS A 51 0.44 1.28 -2.15
CA HIS A 51 0.65 0.05 -2.91
C HIS A 51 1.97 0.09 -3.65
N CYS A 52 2.71 -1.00 -3.58
CA CYS A 52 3.85 -1.21 -4.47
C CYS A 52 3.34 -1.45 -5.89
N ARG A 53 3.76 -0.63 -6.87
CA ARG A 53 3.37 -0.84 -8.28
C ARG A 53 4.08 -2.05 -8.93
N SER A 54 5.12 -2.55 -8.25
CA SER A 54 5.78 -3.86 -8.33
C SER A 54 4.86 -5.06 -8.12
N CYS A 55 4.73 -5.40 -6.84
CA CYS A 55 4.09 -6.61 -6.34
C CYS A 55 2.62 -6.44 -5.95
N GLY A 56 2.12 -5.20 -5.81
CA GLY A 56 0.75 -4.92 -5.39
C GLY A 56 0.49 -4.93 -3.88
N GLY A 57 1.49 -5.30 -3.06
CA GLY A 57 1.33 -5.33 -1.60
C GLY A 57 1.19 -3.95 -0.95
N GLY A 58 0.42 -3.90 0.14
CA GLY A 58 0.27 -2.72 1.00
C GLY A 58 1.53 -2.48 1.82
N VAL A 59 2.11 -1.30 1.68
CA VAL A 59 3.38 -0.91 2.31
C VAL A 59 3.27 0.46 2.96
N CYS A 60 4.03 0.64 4.04
CA CYS A 60 4.14 1.91 4.72
C CYS A 60 5.07 2.87 3.94
N ASP A 61 5.01 4.16 4.25
CA ASP A 61 5.80 5.18 3.55
C ASP A 61 7.31 4.91 3.70
N ASN A 62 7.76 4.65 4.93
CA ASN A 62 9.16 4.35 5.23
C ASN A 62 9.72 3.15 4.42
N CYS A 63 8.86 2.21 4.03
CA CYS A 63 9.24 1.00 3.30
C CYS A 63 9.02 1.08 1.79
N SER A 64 8.75 2.28 1.28
CA SER A 64 8.41 2.49 -0.12
C SER A 64 8.91 3.83 -0.65
N GLN A 65 10.12 4.23 -0.24
CA GLN A 65 10.74 5.49 -0.69
C GLN A 65 11.27 5.39 -2.13
N GLY A 66 11.49 4.17 -2.63
CA GLY A 66 11.95 3.91 -3.99
C GLY A 66 10.92 4.23 -5.08
N ARG A 67 11.42 4.64 -6.24
CA ARG A 67 10.62 4.77 -7.47
C ARG A 67 11.33 4.13 -8.65
N GLN A 68 10.62 3.27 -9.39
CA GLN A 68 11.11 2.65 -10.62
C GLN A 68 9.99 2.53 -11.64
N ARG A 69 10.36 2.41 -12.92
CA ARG A 69 9.42 2.03 -13.97
C ARG A 69 9.02 0.57 -13.78
N VAL A 70 7.79 0.22 -14.12
CA VAL A 70 7.30 -1.17 -14.11
C VAL A 70 6.60 -1.45 -15.45
N PRO A 71 7.34 -1.50 -16.58
CA PRO A 71 6.74 -1.56 -17.91
C PRO A 71 5.88 -2.81 -18.14
N HIS A 72 6.27 -3.94 -17.53
CA HIS A 72 5.53 -5.20 -17.62
C HIS A 72 4.15 -5.16 -16.92
N LYS A 73 3.88 -4.13 -16.10
CA LYS A 73 2.58 -3.83 -15.49
C LYS A 73 1.94 -2.55 -16.05
N GLY A 74 2.49 -1.99 -17.13
CA GLY A 74 1.97 -0.77 -17.76
C GLY A 74 2.41 0.55 -17.12
N TRP A 75 3.36 0.54 -16.18
CA TRP A 75 3.92 1.78 -15.62
C TRP A 75 5.20 2.16 -16.37
N ASP A 76 5.04 2.98 -17.40
CA ASP A 76 6.09 3.48 -18.29
C ASP A 76 6.96 4.60 -17.64
N HIS A 77 6.47 5.19 -16.55
CA HIS A 77 7.14 6.23 -15.78
C HIS A 77 7.51 5.74 -14.36
N PRO A 78 8.47 6.38 -13.66
CA PRO A 78 8.84 5.99 -12.30
C PRO A 78 7.67 6.10 -11.31
N VAL A 79 7.31 4.97 -10.71
CA VAL A 79 6.21 4.85 -9.75
C VAL A 79 6.71 4.27 -8.43
N ARG A 80 5.97 4.51 -7.34
CA ARG A 80 6.33 4.04 -6.00
C ARG A 80 6.42 2.52 -5.95
N ILE A 81 7.50 2.01 -5.40
CA ILE A 81 7.72 0.59 -5.15
C ILE A 81 8.19 0.39 -3.71
N CYS A 82 8.00 -0.82 -3.18
CA CYS A 82 8.53 -1.16 -1.88
C CYS A 82 10.02 -1.47 -1.95
N ASP A 83 10.70 -1.43 -0.80
CA ASP A 83 12.15 -1.68 -0.75
C ASP A 83 12.50 -3.09 -1.28
N LYS A 84 11.67 -4.11 -1.01
CA LYS A 84 11.85 -5.48 -1.56
C LYS A 84 11.81 -5.54 -3.10
N CYS A 85 11.09 -4.63 -3.74
CA CYS A 85 11.01 -4.55 -5.20
C CYS A 85 12.05 -3.60 -5.78
N SER A 86 12.76 -2.85 -4.93
CA SER A 86 13.76 -1.86 -5.35
C SER A 86 15.18 -2.40 -5.48
N THR A 87 15.38 -3.65 -5.06
CA THR A 87 16.63 -4.41 -5.14
C THR A 87 16.83 -5.05 -6.51
#